data_AF-A0A934YNL2-F1
#
_entry.id   AF-A0A934YNL2-F1
#
_cell.length_a   1.000
_cell.length_b   1.000
_cell.length_c   1.000
_cell.angle_alpha   90.00
_cell.angle_beta   90.00
_cell.angle_gamma   90.00
#
_symmetry.space_group_name_H-M   'P 1'
#
loop_
_entity.id
_entity.type
_entity.pdbx_description
1 polymer ?
#
loop_
_entity_poly.entity_id
_entity_poly.type
_entity_poly.pdbx_seq_one_letter_code
_entity_poly.pdbx_strand_id
1 'polypeptide(L)'
;MRNAILQLLLLACATAKAECHYSNYALALKVTMITGQELTCYRTISACYLNVDSIHSSPYLKALLFNTDGATDSTWCRYRATYRYCAEGLIDCAKTDQAILYHLFDPFQLDSAATSNISVEAYERVSALEWLSSDLQVSDTVLFHQRPTQVIACAGYLCFHQIAAYRHSSELDVLLPEIVQLNAEIAELEDGEEDAYDERMLLLMDRLRKADGLIVLSGCSD
;
A
#
# COMPACT_ATOMS: atom_id res chain seq x y z
N MET A 1 -41.21 14.16 -0.29
CA MET A 1 -39.91 14.84 -0.07
C MET A 1 -39.13 14.31 1.15
N ARG A 2 -39.73 14.17 2.33
CA ARG A 2 -39.01 13.71 3.55
C ARG A 2 -38.40 12.30 3.45
N ASN A 3 -39.08 11.35 2.80
CA ASN A 3 -38.59 9.97 2.64
C ASN A 3 -37.45 9.84 1.62
N ALA A 4 -37.43 10.68 0.57
CA ALA A 4 -36.37 10.67 -0.44
C ALA A 4 -35.04 11.19 0.13
N ILE A 5 -35.09 12.20 1.00
CA ILE A 5 -33.90 12.74 1.69
C ILE A 5 -33.32 11.70 2.66
N LEU A 6 -34.18 10.96 3.37
CA LEU A 6 -33.76 9.90 4.29
C LEU A 6 -33.10 8.73 3.54
N GLN A 7 -33.65 8.33 2.39
CA GLN A 7 -33.05 7.30 1.54
C GLN A 7 -31.72 7.74 0.93
N LEU A 8 -31.58 9.00 0.52
CA LEU A 8 -30.32 9.56 0.03
C LEU A 8 -29.23 9.58 1.12
N LEU A 9 -29.61 9.96 2.35
CA LEU A 9 -28.70 9.96 3.51
C LEU A 9 -28.26 8.54 3.90
N LEU A 10 -29.17 7.56 3.84
CA LEU A 10 -28.83 6.16 4.10
C LEU A 10 -27.89 5.59 3.05
N LEU A 11 -28.09 5.91 1.76
CA LEU A 11 -27.17 5.50 0.68
C LEU A 11 -25.79 6.16 0.81
N ALA A 12 -25.75 7.45 1.14
CA ALA A 12 -24.49 8.18 1.36
C ALA A 12 -23.70 7.63 2.56
N CYS A 13 -24.39 7.25 3.63
CA CYS A 13 -23.74 6.63 4.79
C CYS A 13 -23.26 5.19 4.52
N ALA A 14 -23.96 4.42 3.68
CA ALA A 14 -23.54 3.06 3.31
C ALA A 14 -22.31 3.06 2.38
N THR A 15 -22.30 3.96 1.39
CA THR A 15 -21.16 4.12 0.46
C THR A 15 -19.90 4.64 1.17
N ALA A 16 -20.04 5.62 2.07
CA ALA A 16 -18.91 6.11 2.87
C ALA A 16 -18.28 5.03 3.78
N LYS A 17 -19.08 4.08 4.29
CA LYS A 17 -18.55 2.93 5.05
C LYS A 17 -17.81 1.93 4.16
N ALA A 18 -18.31 1.66 2.95
CA ALA A 18 -17.62 0.78 2.01
C ALA A 18 -16.27 1.38 1.58
N GLU A 19 -16.21 2.69 1.31
CA GLU A 19 -14.96 3.36 0.90
C GLU A 19 -13.84 3.31 1.97
N CYS A 20 -14.17 3.20 3.26
CA CYS A 20 -13.13 3.15 4.29
C CYS A 20 -12.38 1.81 4.29
N HIS A 21 -13.04 0.71 3.87
CA HIS A 21 -12.42 -0.62 3.81
C HIS A 21 -11.34 -0.73 2.74
N TYR A 22 -11.45 0.06 1.68
CA TYR A 22 -10.51 0.07 0.55
C TYR A 22 -9.44 1.15 0.65
N SER A 23 -9.32 1.82 1.82
CA SER A 23 -8.34 2.88 2.00
C SER A 23 -7.67 2.88 3.37
N ASN A 24 -6.40 3.29 3.37
CA ASN A 24 -5.59 3.53 4.55
C ASN A 24 -5.20 5.02 4.62
N TYR A 25 -4.85 5.48 5.81
CA TYR A 25 -4.06 6.69 6.00
C TYR A 25 -2.59 6.31 6.21
N ALA A 26 -1.70 6.83 5.37
CA ALA A 26 -0.27 6.81 5.60
C ALA A 26 0.13 8.03 6.44
N LEU A 27 0.63 7.79 7.64
CA LEU A 27 0.93 8.81 8.64
C LEU A 27 2.44 9.03 8.76
N ALA A 28 2.86 10.29 8.79
CA ALA A 28 4.16 10.73 9.31
C ALA A 28 3.93 11.37 10.68
N LEU A 29 4.59 10.82 11.69
CA LEU A 29 4.31 11.07 13.10
C LEU A 29 5.58 11.52 13.79
N LYS A 30 5.48 12.61 14.54
CA LYS A 30 6.52 13.02 15.49
C LYS A 30 6.15 12.48 16.86
N VAL A 31 7.03 11.67 17.42
CA VAL A 31 6.89 11.05 18.74
C VAL A 31 7.91 11.68 19.67
N THR A 32 7.44 12.13 20.83
CA THR A 32 8.31 12.55 21.94
C THR A 32 8.27 11.46 23.00
N MET A 33 9.45 10.99 23.40
CA MET A 33 9.64 10.02 24.47
C MET A 33 9.54 10.70 25.84
N ILE A 34 9.35 9.94 26.91
CA ILE A 34 9.40 10.46 28.28
C ILE A 34 10.79 11.03 28.62
N THR A 35 11.84 10.51 28.00
CA THR A 35 13.21 11.02 28.12
C THR A 35 13.42 12.39 27.46
N GLY A 36 12.43 12.90 26.72
CA GLY A 36 12.53 14.12 25.92
C GLY A 36 13.14 13.91 24.53
N GLN A 37 13.56 12.69 24.19
CA GLN A 37 14.01 12.35 22.83
C GLN A 37 12.83 12.46 21.85
N GLU A 38 13.07 13.08 20.70
CA GLU A 38 12.10 13.16 19.61
C GLU A 38 12.52 12.24 18.45
N LEU A 39 11.53 11.61 17.81
CA LEU A 39 11.72 10.73 16.67
C LEU A 39 10.56 10.87 15.67
N THR A 40 10.89 10.88 14.39
CA THR A 40 9.91 10.83 13.30
C THR A 40 9.72 9.38 12.89
N CYS A 41 8.46 8.95 12.82
CA CYS A 41 8.06 7.60 12.50
C CYS A 41 6.93 7.57 11.50
N TYR A 42 6.74 6.40 10.89
CA TYR A 42 5.74 6.18 9.87
C TYR A 42 4.90 4.96 10.19
N ARG A 43 3.61 5.06 9.84
CA ARG A 43 2.65 3.97 10.01
C ARG A 43 1.47 4.13 9.05
N THR A 44 0.86 3.02 8.67
CA THR A 44 -0.45 2.98 8.01
C THR A 44 -1.54 2.56 8.98
N ILE A 45 -2.73 3.11 8.81
CA ILE A 45 -3.93 2.68 9.55
C ILE A 45 -5.14 2.70 8.63
N SER A 46 -6.07 1.74 8.80
CA SER A 46 -7.33 1.75 8.06
C SER A 46 -8.08 3.06 8.25
N ALA A 47 -8.62 3.58 7.15
CA ALA A 47 -9.46 4.77 7.17
C ALA A 47 -10.74 4.57 8.01
N CYS A 48 -11.15 3.32 8.25
CA CYS A 48 -12.30 3.02 9.11
C CYS A 48 -12.06 3.34 10.60
N TYR A 49 -10.80 3.38 11.05
CA TYR A 49 -10.45 3.60 12.46
C TYR A 49 -10.04 5.05 12.76
N LEU A 50 -9.58 5.78 11.75
CA LEU A 50 -9.07 7.14 11.93
C LEU A 50 -10.18 8.19 11.85
N ASN A 51 -10.30 8.99 12.91
CA ASN A 51 -11.12 10.19 12.97
C ASN A 51 -10.23 11.41 12.73
N VAL A 52 -10.36 11.99 11.53
CA VAL A 52 -9.55 13.15 11.09
C VAL A 52 -9.74 14.36 12.00
N ASP A 53 -10.94 14.59 12.53
CA ASP A 53 -11.20 15.74 13.42
C ASP A 53 -10.42 15.65 14.75
N SER A 54 -10.06 14.43 15.15
CA SER A 54 -9.31 14.16 16.38
C SER A 54 -7.82 13.93 16.14
N ILE A 55 -7.35 14.01 14.89
CA ILE A 55 -5.99 13.61 14.51
C ILE A 55 -4.90 14.44 15.20
N HIS A 56 -5.21 15.65 15.66
CA HIS A 56 -4.26 16.52 16.38
C HIS A 56 -4.24 16.28 17.90
N SER A 57 -5.07 15.37 18.42
CA SER A 57 -5.11 15.01 19.84
C SER A 57 -4.14 13.87 20.14
N SER A 58 -3.08 14.17 20.87
CA SER A 58 -2.10 13.18 21.32
C SER A 58 -2.72 12.03 22.14
N PRO A 59 -3.64 12.26 23.11
CA PRO A 59 -4.35 11.18 23.79
C PRO A 59 -5.13 10.27 22.84
N TYR A 60 -5.79 10.85 21.84
CA TYR A 60 -6.51 10.09 20.81
C TYR A 60 -5.54 9.25 19.98
N LEU A 61 -4.45 9.84 19.48
CA LEU A 61 -3.44 9.12 18.69
C LEU A 61 -2.80 7.98 19.48
N LYS A 62 -2.48 8.19 20.77
CA LYS A 62 -1.96 7.12 21.64
C LYS A 62 -2.97 5.99 21.77
N ALA A 63 -4.24 6.29 22.02
CA ALA A 63 -5.28 5.27 22.12
C ALA A 63 -5.47 4.52 20.79
N LEU A 64 -5.50 5.26 19.69
CA LEU A 64 -5.68 4.70 18.36
C LEU A 64 -4.50 3.79 17.97
N LEU A 65 -3.26 4.26 18.10
CA LEU A 65 -2.08 3.60 17.54
C LEU A 65 -1.50 2.50 18.45
N PHE A 66 -1.72 2.56 19.76
CA PHE A 66 -1.27 1.48 20.64
C PHE A 66 -2.36 0.45 20.93
N ASN A 67 -3.65 0.80 20.92
CA ASN A 67 -4.69 -0.12 21.38
C ASN A 67 -5.51 -0.80 20.26
N THR A 68 -5.28 -0.49 18.98
CA THR A 68 -6.01 -1.15 17.88
C THR A 68 -5.69 -2.65 17.76
N ASP A 69 -4.50 -3.06 18.19
CA ASP A 69 -4.02 -4.44 18.04
C ASP A 69 -4.13 -5.26 19.34
N GLY A 70 -4.69 -4.68 20.42
CA GLY A 70 -4.75 -5.32 21.75
C GLY A 70 -3.38 -5.57 22.41
N ALA A 71 -2.28 -5.10 21.80
CA ALA A 71 -0.92 -5.22 22.28
C ALA A 71 -0.46 -3.91 22.95
N THR A 72 0.35 -3.99 24.01
CA THR A 72 0.98 -2.81 24.64
C THR A 72 2.13 -2.24 23.82
N ASP A 73 2.71 -3.08 22.94
CA ASP A 73 3.74 -2.73 21.98
C ASP A 73 3.12 -2.64 20.60
N SER A 74 3.51 -1.62 19.84
CA SER A 74 3.05 -1.49 18.46
C SER A 74 4.23 -1.35 17.52
N THR A 75 4.09 -1.88 16.30
CA THR A 75 5.12 -1.84 15.25
C THR A 75 5.03 -0.51 14.49
N TRP A 76 6.17 0.15 14.34
CA TRP A 76 6.34 1.42 13.63
C TRP A 76 7.51 1.30 12.67
N CYS A 77 7.61 2.19 11.70
CA CYS A 77 8.73 2.22 10.75
C CYS A 77 9.52 3.52 10.87
N ARG A 78 10.86 3.44 10.74
CA ARG A 78 11.74 4.62 10.83
C ARG A 78 11.85 5.38 9.52
N TYR A 79 11.63 4.70 8.39
CA TYR A 79 11.74 5.32 7.07
C TYR A 79 10.50 5.03 6.23
N ARG A 80 10.28 5.91 5.26
CA ARG A 80 9.22 5.79 4.27
C ARG A 80 9.76 6.24 2.92
N ALA A 81 9.41 5.50 1.88
CA ALA A 81 9.56 5.99 0.51
C ALA A 81 8.19 6.17 -0.16
N THR A 82 8.11 7.21 -0.98
CA THR A 82 6.95 7.50 -1.82
C THR A 82 7.22 6.94 -3.20
N TYR A 83 6.45 5.95 -3.61
CA TYR A 83 6.48 5.42 -4.96
C TYR A 83 5.36 6.05 -5.78
N ARG A 84 5.70 6.61 -6.93
CA ARG A 84 4.74 7.16 -7.89
C ARG A 84 4.80 6.33 -9.16
N TYR A 85 3.65 5.85 -9.60
CA TYR A 85 3.56 4.99 -10.78
C TYR A 85 2.36 5.38 -11.63
N CYS A 86 2.45 5.04 -12.91
CA CYS A 86 1.33 5.11 -13.83
C CYS A 86 0.58 3.79 -13.76
N ALA A 87 -0.75 3.87 -13.71
CA ALA A 87 -1.61 2.71 -13.85
C ALA A 87 -1.50 2.11 -15.26
N GLU A 88 -2.07 0.92 -15.46
CA GLU A 88 -2.23 0.26 -16.76
C GLU A 88 -0.91 -0.08 -17.49
N GLY A 89 0.19 -0.25 -16.75
CA GLY A 89 1.45 -0.71 -17.33
C GLY A 89 2.18 0.35 -18.18
N LEU A 90 1.81 1.62 -18.05
CA LEU A 90 2.48 2.71 -18.75
C LEU A 90 3.83 3.05 -18.12
N ILE A 91 4.85 3.28 -18.95
CA ILE A 91 6.16 3.78 -18.50
C ILE A 91 6.06 5.25 -18.03
N ASP A 92 5.16 6.03 -18.61
CA ASP A 92 5.06 7.47 -18.38
C ASP A 92 3.62 7.96 -18.55
N CYS A 93 3.23 8.91 -17.71
CA CYS A 93 1.90 9.51 -17.64
C CYS A 93 2.03 10.88 -16.96
N ALA A 94 1.03 11.75 -17.10
CA ALA A 94 1.09 13.04 -16.44
C ALA A 94 1.14 12.86 -14.91
N LYS A 95 1.81 13.77 -14.19
CA LYS A 95 1.91 13.70 -12.72
C LYS A 95 0.56 13.65 -12.00
N THR A 96 -0.47 14.22 -12.63
CA THR A 96 -1.86 14.19 -12.12
C THR A 96 -2.49 12.81 -12.19
N ASP A 97 -1.96 11.94 -13.03
CA ASP A 97 -2.50 10.62 -13.34
C ASP A 97 -1.68 9.51 -12.63
N GLN A 98 -0.64 9.91 -11.90
CA GLN A 98 0.19 8.99 -11.12
C GLN A 98 -0.49 8.64 -9.82
N ALA A 99 -0.63 7.34 -9.57
CA ALA A 99 -0.98 6.80 -8.27
C ALA A 99 0.23 6.84 -7.32
N ILE A 100 -0.04 6.82 -6.01
CA ILE A 100 0.96 6.94 -4.96
C ILE A 100 0.86 5.75 -4.01
N LEU A 101 2.00 5.08 -3.79
CA LEU A 101 2.17 4.13 -2.70
C LEU A 101 3.22 4.62 -1.72
N TYR A 102 3.02 4.26 -0.45
CA TYR A 102 4.01 4.45 0.59
C TYR A 102 4.54 3.10 1.03
N HIS A 103 5.86 2.91 0.88
CA HIS A 103 6.55 1.75 1.42
C HIS A 103 7.26 2.14 2.71
N LEU A 104 7.07 1.37 3.76
CA LEU A 104 7.60 1.63 5.09
C LEU A 104 8.79 0.69 5.36
N PHE A 105 9.90 1.22 5.86
CA PHE A 105 11.11 0.44 6.14
C PHE A 105 11.54 0.51 7.59
N ASP A 106 12.38 -0.46 7.97
CA ASP A 106 13.03 -0.56 9.28
C ASP A 106 11.99 -0.59 10.42
N PRO A 107 11.22 -1.69 10.51
CA PRO A 107 10.20 -1.83 11.53
C PRO A 107 10.85 -1.94 12.91
N PHE A 108 10.29 -1.25 13.90
CA PHE A 108 10.72 -1.30 15.29
C PHE A 108 9.52 -1.21 16.24
N GLN A 109 9.69 -1.70 17.46
CA GLN A 109 8.65 -1.63 18.49
C GLN A 109 8.75 -0.32 19.27
N LEU A 110 7.61 0.31 19.48
CA LEU A 110 7.47 1.46 20.36
C LEU A 110 6.52 1.11 21.50
N ASP A 111 6.93 1.42 22.72
CA ASP A 111 6.12 1.23 23.93
C ASP A 111 5.31 2.50 24.23
N SER A 112 4.00 2.32 24.47
CA SER A 112 3.10 3.39 24.89
C SER A 112 3.51 4.04 26.21
N ALA A 113 4.08 3.25 27.13
CA ALA A 113 4.58 3.70 28.42
C ALA A 113 5.85 4.55 28.30
N ALA A 114 6.66 4.34 27.26
CA ALA A 114 7.85 5.15 26.99
C ALA A 114 7.56 6.44 26.21
N THR A 115 6.32 6.57 25.68
CA THR A 115 5.90 7.66 24.82
C THR A 115 5.19 8.76 25.61
N SER A 116 5.68 10.00 25.59
CA SER A 116 5.01 11.13 26.24
C SER A 116 3.99 11.80 25.33
N ASN A 117 4.33 12.02 24.06
CA ASN A 117 3.48 12.73 23.11
C ASN A 117 3.57 12.15 21.69
N ILE A 118 2.48 12.23 20.93
CA ILE A 118 2.44 11.95 19.50
C ILE A 118 1.75 13.12 18.80
N SER A 119 2.33 13.59 17.70
CA SER A 119 1.70 14.56 16.79
C SER A 119 1.83 14.12 15.34
N VAL A 120 0.83 14.44 14.52
CA VAL A 120 0.89 14.18 13.07
C VAL A 120 1.60 15.33 12.37
N GLU A 121 2.66 15.00 11.63
CA GLU A 121 3.38 15.93 10.77
C GLU A 121 2.73 15.98 9.38
N ALA A 122 2.35 14.82 8.85
CA ALA A 122 1.64 14.69 7.59
C ALA A 122 0.78 13.42 7.57
N TYR A 123 -0.30 13.45 6.80
CA TYR A 123 -1.11 12.28 6.52
C TYR A 123 -1.66 12.36 5.10
N GLU A 124 -1.77 11.21 4.45
CA GLU A 124 -2.33 11.08 3.11
C GLU A 124 -3.18 9.81 3.03
N ARG A 125 -4.34 9.90 2.37
CA ARG A 125 -5.19 8.74 2.13
C ARG A 125 -4.64 7.99 0.92
N VAL A 126 -4.41 6.70 1.07
CA VAL A 126 -3.88 5.79 0.05
C VAL A 126 -4.75 4.54 -0.07
N SER A 127 -4.62 3.82 -1.18
CA SER A 127 -5.30 2.54 -1.37
C SER A 127 -4.90 1.54 -0.28
N ALA A 128 -5.86 0.76 0.21
CA ALA A 128 -5.59 -0.41 1.04
C ALA A 128 -5.39 -1.68 0.22
N LEU A 129 -5.75 -1.62 -1.08
CA LEU A 129 -5.76 -2.77 -1.98
C LEU A 129 -4.47 -2.90 -2.79
N GLU A 130 -3.60 -1.89 -2.78
CA GLU A 130 -2.38 -1.85 -3.58
C GLU A 130 -1.16 -1.78 -2.67
N TRP A 131 -0.12 -2.55 -2.99
CA TRP A 131 1.13 -2.57 -2.23
C TRP A 131 2.32 -2.90 -3.13
N LEU A 132 3.53 -2.56 -2.65
CA LEU A 132 4.76 -3.06 -3.26
C LEU A 132 5.01 -4.46 -2.72
N SER A 133 5.02 -5.45 -3.61
CA SER A 133 5.27 -6.85 -3.27
C SER A 133 6.75 -7.21 -3.29
N SER A 134 7.60 -6.40 -3.94
CA SER A 134 9.06 -6.53 -3.86
C SER A 134 9.61 -6.43 -2.43
N ASP A 135 10.60 -7.26 -2.12
CA ASP A 135 11.33 -7.25 -0.86
C ASP A 135 12.37 -6.11 -0.89
N LEU A 136 11.91 -4.87 -0.69
CA LEU A 136 12.73 -3.66 -0.83
C LEU A 136 13.49 -3.32 0.45
N GLN A 137 14.72 -2.80 0.29
CA GLN A 137 15.53 -2.22 1.35
C GLN A 137 15.59 -0.69 1.23
N VAL A 138 16.04 -0.02 2.29
CA VAL A 138 16.19 1.45 2.31
C VAL A 138 17.12 1.95 1.19
N SER A 139 18.11 1.15 0.78
CA SER A 139 18.99 1.47 -0.34
C SER A 139 18.28 1.50 -1.70
N ASP A 140 17.17 0.77 -1.85
CA ASP A 140 16.42 0.69 -3.11
C ASP A 140 15.55 1.90 -3.37
N THR A 141 15.44 2.81 -2.39
CA THR A 141 14.72 4.08 -2.53
C THR A 141 15.23 4.96 -3.68
N VAL A 142 16.47 4.72 -4.14
CA VAL A 142 17.00 5.37 -5.35
C VAL A 142 16.16 5.02 -6.59
N LEU A 143 15.63 3.79 -6.68
CA LEU A 143 14.80 3.35 -7.81
C LEU A 143 13.49 4.13 -7.90
N PHE A 144 12.95 4.59 -6.76
CA PHE A 144 11.68 5.30 -6.69
C PHE A 144 11.75 6.70 -7.33
N HIS A 145 12.96 7.18 -7.60
CA HIS A 145 13.24 8.46 -8.24
C HIS A 145 13.73 8.30 -9.68
N GLN A 146 13.83 7.06 -10.17
CA GLN A 146 14.24 6.76 -11.53
C GLN A 146 13.01 6.50 -12.41
N ARG A 147 13.22 6.57 -13.72
CA ARG A 147 12.23 6.12 -14.70
C ARG A 147 12.49 4.65 -15.01
N PRO A 148 11.47 3.78 -15.00
CA PRO A 148 11.67 2.39 -15.41
C PRO A 148 12.02 2.33 -16.91
N THR A 149 12.87 1.37 -17.27
CA THR A 149 13.19 1.05 -18.67
C THR A 149 12.09 0.23 -19.32
N GLN A 150 11.32 -0.53 -18.53
CA GLN A 150 10.20 -1.35 -18.97
C GLN A 150 9.16 -1.43 -17.86
N VAL A 151 7.89 -1.40 -18.25
CA VAL A 151 6.78 -1.71 -17.37
C VAL A 151 5.94 -2.79 -18.03
N ILE A 152 5.59 -3.82 -17.26
CA ILE A 152 4.72 -4.91 -17.67
C ILE A 152 3.54 -4.93 -16.70
N ALA A 153 2.33 -4.76 -17.23
CA ALA A 153 1.11 -5.02 -16.47
C ALA A 153 0.63 -6.44 -16.80
N CYS A 154 0.26 -7.18 -15.76
CA CYS A 154 -0.38 -8.47 -15.88
C CYS A 154 -1.59 -8.51 -14.93
N ALA A 155 -2.68 -9.08 -15.43
CA ALA A 155 -3.87 -9.34 -14.65
C ALA A 155 -3.78 -10.78 -14.10
N GLY A 156 -4.07 -10.92 -12.80
CA GLY A 156 -4.72 -12.10 -12.27
C GLY A 156 -6.22 -12.05 -12.57
N TYR A 157 -7.00 -12.89 -11.92
CA TYR A 157 -8.45 -12.82 -11.97
C TYR A 157 -8.98 -11.69 -11.07
N LEU A 158 -8.74 -11.73 -9.76
CA LEU A 158 -9.08 -10.64 -8.83
C LEU A 158 -7.90 -9.72 -8.50
N CYS A 159 -6.70 -10.14 -8.87
CA CYS A 159 -5.47 -9.40 -8.64
C CYS A 159 -4.96 -8.74 -9.92
N PHE A 160 -4.21 -7.67 -9.77
CA PHE A 160 -3.37 -7.11 -10.83
C PHE A 160 -1.95 -6.97 -10.31
N HIS A 161 -1.01 -7.04 -11.23
CA HIS A 161 0.40 -6.87 -10.96
C HIS A 161 1.03 -5.94 -11.99
N GLN A 162 1.99 -5.14 -11.53
CA GLN A 162 2.79 -4.29 -12.39
C GLN A 162 4.26 -4.45 -12.03
N ILE A 163 5.04 -4.91 -13.00
CA ILE A 163 6.48 -5.10 -12.88
C ILE A 163 7.16 -3.91 -13.55
N ALA A 164 7.83 -3.07 -12.76
CA ALA A 164 8.65 -1.98 -13.24
C ALA A 164 10.13 -2.37 -13.17
N ALA A 165 10.78 -2.50 -14.32
CA ALA A 165 12.21 -2.79 -14.42
C ALA A 165 13.01 -1.49 -14.55
N TYR A 166 14.03 -1.30 -13.71
CA TYR A 166 14.92 -0.14 -13.73
C TYR A 166 16.32 -0.46 -14.27
N ARG A 167 16.66 -1.75 -14.23
CA ARG A 167 17.86 -2.35 -14.83
C ARG A 167 17.48 -3.71 -15.40
N HIS A 168 18.38 -4.26 -16.22
CA HIS A 168 18.22 -5.61 -16.74
C HIS A 168 18.14 -6.63 -15.60
N SER A 169 17.22 -7.59 -15.72
CA SER A 169 17.00 -8.68 -14.77
C SER A 169 16.88 -9.99 -15.53
N SER A 170 17.83 -10.91 -15.33
CA SER A 170 17.78 -12.23 -15.94
C SER A 170 16.58 -13.06 -15.44
N GLU A 171 16.16 -12.85 -14.19
CA GLU A 171 14.98 -13.53 -13.65
C GLU A 171 13.71 -13.09 -14.39
N LEU A 172 13.60 -11.79 -14.72
CA LEU A 172 12.49 -11.30 -15.52
C LEU A 172 12.52 -11.90 -16.93
N ASP A 173 13.67 -11.96 -17.58
CA ASP A 173 13.78 -12.55 -18.92
C ASP A 173 13.36 -14.03 -18.96
N VAL A 174 13.67 -14.78 -17.90
CA VAL A 174 13.28 -16.19 -17.76
C VAL A 174 11.77 -16.33 -17.53
N LEU A 175 11.18 -15.47 -16.71
CA LEU A 175 9.77 -15.59 -16.29
C LEU A 175 8.79 -14.92 -17.25
N LEU A 176 9.22 -13.93 -18.02
CA LEU A 176 8.36 -13.14 -18.88
C LEU A 176 7.54 -13.98 -19.88
N PRO A 177 8.09 -15.02 -20.55
CA PRO A 177 7.29 -15.86 -21.43
C PRO A 177 6.14 -16.57 -20.70
N GLU A 178 6.38 -17.05 -19.47
CA GLU A 178 5.38 -17.73 -18.65
C GLU A 178 4.30 -16.75 -18.17
N ILE A 179 4.69 -15.54 -17.76
CA ILE A 179 3.76 -14.47 -17.39
C ILE A 179 2.87 -14.09 -18.58
N VAL A 180 3.45 -13.90 -19.77
CA VAL A 180 2.70 -13.55 -20.98
C VAL A 180 1.72 -14.66 -21.36
N GLN A 181 2.14 -15.91 -21.27
CA GLN A 181 1.26 -17.06 -21.53
C GLN A 181 0.11 -17.09 -20.52
N LEU A 182 0.39 -16.99 -19.23
CA LEU A 182 -0.63 -17.04 -18.18
C LEU A 182 -1.64 -15.90 -18.31
N ASN A 183 -1.17 -14.69 -18.63
CA ASN A 183 -2.04 -13.54 -18.84
C ASN A 183 -2.96 -13.71 -20.06
N ALA A 184 -2.51 -14.41 -21.10
CA ALA A 184 -3.36 -14.76 -22.24
C ALA A 184 -4.41 -15.83 -21.86
N GLU A 185 -4.02 -16.86 -21.09
CA GLU A 185 -4.94 -17.87 -20.57
C GLU A 185 -6.05 -17.22 -19.74
N ILE A 186 -5.71 -16.29 -18.83
CA ILE A 186 -6.68 -15.58 -17.98
C ILE A 186 -7.66 -14.74 -18.81
N ALA A 187 -7.18 -14.07 -19.87
CA ALA A 187 -8.04 -13.26 -20.73
C ALA A 187 -9.07 -14.07 -21.53
N GLU A 188 -8.87 -15.38 -21.65
CA GLU A 188 -9.76 -16.32 -22.35
C GLU A 188 -10.68 -17.10 -21.41
N LEU A 189 -10.57 -16.92 -20.08
CA LEU A 189 -11.40 -17.62 -19.11
C LEU A 189 -12.87 -17.17 -19.19
N GLU A 190 -13.77 -18.15 -19.27
CA GLU A 190 -15.19 -18.01 -18.94
C GLU A 190 -15.38 -18.59 -17.52
N ASP A 191 -16.12 -17.90 -16.64
CA ASP A 191 -16.26 -18.14 -15.18
C ASP A 191 -16.02 -19.60 -14.69
N GLY A 192 -15.19 -19.79 -13.66
CA GLY A 192 -15.21 -21.05 -12.86
C GLY A 192 -13.89 -21.73 -12.41
N GLU A 193 -12.69 -21.26 -12.79
CA GLU A 193 -11.39 -21.82 -12.32
C GLU A 193 -10.40 -20.76 -11.80
N GLU A 194 -10.93 -19.65 -11.33
CA GLU A 194 -10.26 -18.37 -11.15
C GLU A 194 -9.10 -18.38 -10.12
N ASP A 195 -9.31 -19.05 -8.98
CA ASP A 195 -8.33 -19.09 -7.89
C ASP A 195 -7.00 -19.76 -8.30
N ALA A 196 -7.05 -20.78 -9.17
CA ALA A 196 -5.85 -21.51 -9.60
C ALA A 196 -4.92 -20.65 -10.47
N TYR A 197 -5.49 -19.69 -11.22
CA TYR A 197 -4.72 -18.76 -12.03
C TYR A 197 -4.09 -17.67 -11.17
N ASP A 198 -4.80 -17.18 -10.15
CA ASP A 198 -4.25 -16.24 -9.18
C ASP A 198 -3.08 -16.88 -8.40
N GLU A 199 -3.20 -18.13 -7.95
CA GLU A 199 -2.09 -18.85 -7.31
C GLU A 199 -0.86 -18.98 -8.23
N ARG A 200 -1.07 -19.36 -9.49
CA ARG A 200 0.02 -19.46 -10.48
C ARG A 200 0.70 -18.10 -10.70
N MET A 201 -0.08 -17.02 -10.85
CA MET A 201 0.47 -15.68 -11.04
C MET A 201 1.25 -15.22 -9.81
N LEU A 202 0.71 -15.45 -8.60
CA LEU A 202 1.38 -15.15 -7.34
C LEU A 202 2.72 -15.86 -7.20
N LEU A 203 2.83 -17.13 -7.61
CA LEU A 203 4.11 -17.85 -7.61
C LEU A 203 5.17 -17.21 -8.52
N LEU A 204 4.76 -16.70 -9.69
CA LEU A 204 5.66 -15.96 -10.58
C LEU A 204 6.10 -14.63 -9.95
N MET A 205 5.17 -13.90 -9.33
CA MET A 205 5.47 -12.65 -8.64
C MET A 205 6.38 -12.88 -7.43
N ASP A 206 6.22 -13.99 -6.69
CA ASP A 206 7.05 -14.33 -5.53
C ASP A 206 8.53 -14.54 -5.90
N ARG A 207 8.79 -15.03 -7.11
CA ARG A 207 10.15 -15.15 -7.65
C ARG A 207 10.72 -13.79 -8.03
N LEU A 208 9.91 -12.93 -8.66
CA LEU A 208 10.32 -11.59 -9.05
C LEU A 208 10.50 -10.64 -7.88
N ARG A 209 9.84 -10.87 -6.73
CA ARG A 209 9.90 -9.95 -5.59
C ARG A 209 11.32 -9.72 -5.04
N LYS A 210 12.20 -10.71 -5.22
CA LYS A 210 13.61 -10.69 -4.77
C LYS A 210 14.58 -10.29 -5.89
N ALA A 211 14.07 -10.06 -7.10
CA ALA A 211 14.90 -9.76 -8.25
C ALA A 211 15.41 -8.33 -8.18
N ASP A 212 16.72 -8.20 -8.37
CA ASP A 212 17.44 -6.96 -8.22
C ASP A 212 17.03 -5.90 -9.25
N GLY A 213 16.54 -4.75 -8.78
CA GLY A 213 16.20 -3.61 -9.64
C GLY A 213 14.89 -3.76 -10.40
N LEU A 214 14.03 -4.64 -9.91
CA LEU A 214 12.61 -4.67 -10.22
C LEU A 214 11.84 -4.09 -9.03
N ILE A 215 10.75 -3.38 -9.32
CA ILE A 215 9.70 -3.10 -8.36
C ILE A 215 8.45 -3.80 -8.87
N VAL A 216 7.96 -4.78 -8.11
CA VAL A 216 6.69 -5.44 -8.33
C VAL A 216 5.66 -4.76 -7.44
N LEU A 217 4.61 -4.27 -8.07
CA LEU A 217 3.42 -3.75 -7.45
C LEU A 217 2.31 -4.78 -7.63
N SER A 218 1.54 -5.02 -6.58
CA SER A 218 0.39 -5.91 -6.60
C SER A 218 -0.81 -5.19 -6.03
N GLY A 219 -2.00 -5.52 -6.50
CA GLY A 219 -3.22 -5.21 -5.78
C GLY A 219 -4.33 -6.18 -6.11
N CYS A 220 -5.26 -6.39 -5.19
CA CYS A 220 -6.37 -7.32 -5.38
C CYS A 220 -7.67 -6.65 -4.94
N SER A 221 -8.75 -6.87 -5.69
CA SER A 221 -10.11 -6.52 -5.25
C SER A 221 -10.73 -7.71 -4.53
N ASP A 222 -11.40 -7.44 -3.40
CA ASP A 222 -12.33 -8.37 -2.73
C ASP A 222 -13.62 -8.56 -3.55
#